data_AF-A0A9J6E911-F1
#
_entry.id   AF-A0A9J6E911-F1
#
_cell.length_a   1.000
_cell.length_b   1.000
_cell.length_c   1.000
_cell.angle_alpha   90.00
_cell.angle_beta   90.00
_cell.angle_gamma   90.00
#
_symmetry.space_group_name_H-M   'P 1'
#
loop_
_entity.id
_entity.type
_entity.pdbx_description
1 polymer ?
#
loop_
_entity_poly.entity_id
_entity_poly.type
_entity_poly.pdbx_seq_one_letter_code
_entity_poly.pdbx_strand_id
1 'polypeptide(L)'
;MIHFLGSLYKLSLPDTEKLQKEYMGEIGDYDYDALRQALAETKGDTHVKCGAINTACKLANATANAQSGKEVHFYELNYVSACVKKQPWFGMTHGDELPLVFGRVFERQGGCAGDMDYSRNIMKLWSDFAKGR
;
A
#
# COMPACT_ATOMS: atom_id res chain seq x y z
N MET A 1 0.75 17.00 -17.21
CA MET A 1 1.09 15.96 -16.22
C MET A 1 2.24 16.38 -15.29
N ILE A 2 3.34 16.96 -15.82
CA ILE A 2 4.48 17.48 -15.06
C ILE A 2 4.07 18.43 -13.91
N HIS A 3 3.10 19.31 -14.15
CA HIS A 3 2.59 20.23 -13.10
C HIS A 3 1.89 19.54 -11.91
N PHE A 4 1.26 18.38 -12.10
CA PHE A 4 0.51 17.71 -11.03
C PHE A 4 1.44 16.97 -10.06
N LEU A 5 2.46 16.29 -10.59
CA LEU A 5 3.47 15.60 -9.79
C LEU A 5 4.39 16.59 -9.04
N GLY A 6 4.82 17.69 -9.69
CA GLY A 6 5.69 18.69 -9.05
C GLY A 6 5.00 19.47 -7.91
N SER A 7 3.73 19.84 -8.07
CA SER A 7 2.98 20.65 -7.10
C SER A 7 2.64 19.90 -5.81
N LEU A 8 2.26 18.63 -5.89
CA LEU A 8 1.85 17.84 -4.72
C LEU A 8 3.03 17.45 -3.83
N TYR A 9 4.22 17.31 -4.40
CA TYR A 9 5.39 16.75 -3.72
C TYR A 9 6.56 17.74 -3.56
N LYS A 10 6.38 18.99 -4.00
CA LYS A 10 7.45 20.02 -4.04
C LYS A 10 8.73 19.50 -4.71
N LEU A 11 8.58 18.64 -5.69
CA LEU A 11 9.71 18.06 -6.43
C LEU A 11 10.30 19.13 -7.34
N SER A 12 11.62 19.07 -7.53
CA SER A 12 12.26 19.85 -8.58
C SER A 12 11.77 19.37 -9.95
N LEU A 13 11.88 20.23 -10.97
CA LEU A 13 11.55 19.83 -12.34
C LEU A 13 12.37 18.59 -12.79
N PRO A 14 13.71 18.52 -12.57
CA PRO A 14 14.49 17.33 -12.89
C PRO A 14 14.01 16.06 -12.19
N ASP A 15 13.63 16.14 -10.90
CA ASP A 15 13.13 14.97 -10.17
C ASP A 15 11.78 14.52 -10.71
N THR A 16 10.94 15.47 -11.11
CA THR A 16 9.63 15.21 -11.71
C THR A 16 9.79 14.51 -13.06
N GLU A 17 10.70 14.97 -13.91
CA GLU A 17 11.01 14.34 -15.21
C GLU A 17 11.59 12.94 -15.03
N LYS A 18 12.44 12.74 -14.03
CA LYS A 18 12.98 11.41 -13.70
C LYS A 18 11.88 10.43 -13.32
N LEU A 19 10.95 10.82 -12.44
CA LEU A 19 9.81 9.97 -12.06
C LEU A 19 8.89 9.69 -13.25
N GLN A 20 8.60 10.71 -14.06
CA GLN A 20 7.78 10.51 -15.26
C GLN A 20 8.43 9.49 -16.20
N LYS A 21 9.74 9.59 -16.42
CA LYS A 21 10.48 8.65 -17.25
C LYS A 21 10.45 7.23 -16.68
N GLU A 22 10.65 7.09 -15.37
CA GLU A 22 10.66 5.78 -14.68
C GLU A 22 9.32 5.05 -14.84
N TYR A 23 8.20 5.74 -14.58
CA TYR A 23 6.88 5.09 -14.53
C TYR A 23 6.13 5.09 -15.87
N MET A 24 6.48 5.98 -16.80
CA MET A 24 5.67 6.20 -18.01
C MET A 24 6.49 6.27 -19.30
N GLY A 25 7.82 6.17 -19.22
CA GLY A 25 8.70 6.33 -20.39
C GLY A 25 8.49 5.29 -21.49
N GLU A 26 7.94 4.13 -21.14
CA GLU A 26 7.64 3.02 -22.07
C GLU A 26 6.15 2.89 -22.40
N ILE A 27 5.28 3.76 -21.85
CA ILE A 27 3.83 3.72 -22.05
C ILE A 27 3.46 4.61 -23.23
N GLY A 28 2.62 4.09 -24.14
CA GLY A 28 2.12 4.87 -25.26
C GLY A 28 1.18 6.00 -24.82
N ASP A 29 1.26 7.16 -25.49
CA ASP A 29 0.49 8.38 -25.14
C ASP A 29 -1.04 8.21 -25.08
N TYR A 30 -1.56 7.18 -25.75
CA TYR A 30 -3.00 6.88 -25.83
C TYR A 30 -3.42 5.66 -24.99
N ASP A 31 -2.48 5.05 -24.26
CA ASP A 31 -2.80 3.98 -23.30
C ASP A 31 -3.25 4.60 -21.97
N TYR A 32 -4.47 5.14 -21.97
CA TYR A 32 -5.01 5.87 -20.84
C TYR A 32 -5.11 5.03 -19.56
N ASP A 33 -5.35 3.73 -19.69
CA ASP A 33 -5.44 2.83 -18.54
C ASP A 33 -4.06 2.59 -17.92
N ALA A 34 -3.03 2.32 -18.74
CA ALA A 34 -1.66 2.18 -18.25
C ALA A 34 -1.12 3.49 -17.66
N LEU A 35 -1.38 4.64 -18.31
CA LEU A 35 -0.99 5.95 -17.80
C LEU A 35 -1.66 6.28 -16.45
N ARG A 36 -2.94 5.93 -16.29
CA ARG A 36 -3.65 6.09 -15.00
C ARG A 36 -3.04 5.21 -13.92
N GLN A 37 -2.76 3.95 -14.23
CA GLN A 37 -2.17 3.00 -13.28
C GLN A 37 -0.77 3.45 -12.86
N ALA A 38 0.08 3.82 -13.82
CA ALA A 38 1.41 4.35 -13.57
C ALA A 38 1.37 5.58 -12.65
N LEU A 39 0.44 6.51 -12.87
CA LEU A 39 0.28 7.67 -11.99
C LEU A 39 -0.12 7.26 -10.55
N ALA A 40 -1.01 6.27 -10.40
CA ALA A 40 -1.41 5.77 -9.10
C ALA A 40 -0.24 5.08 -8.36
N GLU A 41 0.56 4.30 -9.09
CA GLU A 41 1.77 3.63 -8.57
C GLU A 41 2.85 4.64 -8.16
N THR A 42 3.18 5.61 -9.02
CA THR A 42 4.12 6.69 -8.68
C THR A 42 3.68 7.38 -7.38
N LYS A 43 2.38 7.65 -7.24
CA LYS A 43 1.82 8.29 -6.04
C LYS A 43 1.97 7.41 -4.80
N GLY A 44 1.62 6.12 -4.90
CA GLY A 44 1.70 5.17 -3.80
C GLY A 44 3.13 4.93 -3.33
N ASP A 45 4.05 4.80 -4.28
CA ASP A 45 5.48 4.55 -4.02
C ASP A 45 6.14 5.75 -3.36
N THR A 46 5.94 6.95 -3.91
CA THR A 46 6.56 8.17 -3.39
C THR A 46 5.99 8.60 -2.04
N HIS A 47 4.70 8.35 -1.77
CA HIS A 47 4.05 8.82 -0.55
C HIS A 47 4.06 7.80 0.60
N VAL A 48 3.96 6.50 0.29
CA VAL A 48 3.72 5.47 1.32
C VAL A 48 4.72 4.32 1.20
N LYS A 49 4.74 3.59 0.08
CA LYS A 49 5.40 2.27 -0.01
C LYS A 49 6.91 2.36 0.16
N CYS A 50 7.61 3.20 -0.61
CA CYS A 50 9.07 3.29 -0.52
C CYS A 50 9.53 3.86 0.83
N GLY A 51 8.80 4.82 1.41
CA GLY A 51 9.08 5.36 2.73
C GLY A 51 8.96 4.31 3.84
N ALA A 52 7.90 3.51 3.80
CA ALA A 52 7.67 2.42 4.75
C ALA A 52 8.73 1.30 4.62
N ILE A 53 9.03 0.85 3.39
CA ILE A 53 10.06 -0.17 3.14
C ILE A 53 11.43 0.30 3.62
N ASN A 54 11.84 1.52 3.27
CA ASN A 54 13.13 2.06 3.69
C ASN A 54 13.24 2.17 5.22
N THR A 55 12.14 2.50 5.89
CA THR A 55 12.09 2.55 7.35
C THR A 55 12.21 1.16 7.95
N ALA A 56 11.46 0.18 7.43
CA ALA A 56 11.54 -1.22 7.88
C ALA A 56 12.96 -1.79 7.70
N CYS A 57 13.60 -1.58 6.55
CA CYS A 57 14.97 -2.02 6.28
C CYS A 57 15.98 -1.40 7.26
N LYS A 58 15.86 -0.09 7.54
CA LYS A 58 16.73 0.59 8.51
C LYS A 58 16.54 0.04 9.93
N LEU A 59 15.31 -0.20 10.35
CA LEU A 59 15.01 -0.79 11.64
C LEU A 59 15.55 -2.22 11.74
N ALA A 60 15.35 -3.04 10.71
CA ALA A 60 15.85 -4.42 10.66
C ALA A 60 17.38 -4.45 10.81
N ASN A 61 18.09 -3.62 10.04
CA ASN A 61 19.55 -3.49 10.13
C ASN A 61 19.99 -3.04 11.54
N ALA A 62 19.30 -2.07 12.13
CA ALA A 62 19.61 -1.61 13.48
C ALA A 62 19.39 -2.71 14.53
N THR A 63 18.29 -3.46 14.45
CA THR A 63 18.01 -4.57 15.37
C THR A 63 19.04 -5.70 15.28
N ALA A 64 19.51 -6.00 14.07
CA ALA A 64 20.54 -7.00 13.82
C ALA A 64 21.91 -6.54 14.34
N ASN A 65 22.33 -5.31 14.02
CA ASN A 65 23.60 -4.75 14.46
C ASN A 65 23.69 -4.61 15.99
N ALA A 66 22.58 -4.27 16.63
CA ALA A 66 22.50 -4.19 18.09
C ALA A 66 22.36 -5.55 18.79
N GLN A 67 22.27 -6.66 18.04
CA GLN A 67 22.02 -8.01 18.56
C GLN A 67 20.81 -8.05 19.52
N SER A 68 19.79 -7.24 19.22
CA SER A 68 18.70 -6.97 20.17
C SER A 68 17.73 -8.14 20.37
N GLY A 69 17.80 -9.15 19.50
CA GLY A 69 16.81 -10.24 19.45
C GLY A 69 15.42 -9.81 19.01
N LYS A 70 15.24 -8.55 18.60
CA LYS A 70 13.97 -8.02 18.08
C LYS A 70 13.86 -8.26 16.59
N GLU A 71 12.65 -8.57 16.13
CA GLU A 71 12.33 -8.76 14.72
C GLU A 71 11.49 -7.60 14.17
N VAL A 72 11.65 -7.35 12.88
CA VAL A 72 10.84 -6.37 12.14
C VAL A 72 10.04 -7.14 11.10
N HIS A 73 8.72 -7.04 11.18
CA HIS A 73 7.80 -7.67 10.23
C HIS A 73 7.21 -6.59 9.30
N PHE A 74 7.13 -6.91 8.02
CA PHE A 74 6.52 -6.07 6.99
C PHE A 74 5.60 -6.95 6.15
N TYR A 75 4.44 -6.41 5.75
CA TYR A 75 3.53 -7.10 4.86
C TYR A 75 2.95 -6.14 3.81
N GLU A 76 2.61 -6.69 2.66
CA GLU A 76 1.89 -6.01 1.59
C GLU A 76 0.53 -6.70 1.42
N LEU A 77 -0.55 -5.91 1.40
CA LEU A 77 -1.90 -6.42 1.15
C LEU A 77 -2.28 -6.10 -0.28
N ASN A 78 -2.80 -7.10 -0.98
CA ASN A 78 -3.41 -6.96 -2.29
C ASN A 78 -4.73 -7.73 -2.28
N TYR A 79 -5.78 -7.08 -1.77
CA TYR A 79 -7.10 -7.69 -1.62
C TYR A 79 -8.19 -6.67 -1.87
N VAL A 80 -9.12 -7.01 -2.75
CA VAL A 80 -10.32 -6.21 -3.01
C VAL A 80 -11.50 -6.87 -2.32
N SER A 81 -12.09 -6.15 -1.37
CA SER A 81 -13.28 -6.60 -0.65
C SER A 81 -14.40 -7.00 -1.61
N ALA A 82 -15.07 -8.13 -1.32
CA ALA A 82 -16.21 -8.60 -2.09
C ALA A 82 -17.45 -7.71 -1.94
N CYS A 83 -17.52 -6.90 -0.87
CA CYS A 83 -18.68 -6.07 -0.56
C CYS A 83 -18.47 -4.58 -0.83
N VAL A 84 -17.27 -4.16 -1.22
CA VAL A 84 -17.00 -2.76 -1.49
C VAL A 84 -17.48 -2.37 -2.88
N LYS A 85 -18.26 -1.29 -2.97
CA LYS A 85 -18.69 -0.72 -4.26
C LYS A 85 -17.64 0.27 -4.75
N LYS A 86 -16.71 -0.20 -5.59
CA LYS A 86 -15.65 0.61 -6.19
C LYS A 86 -15.58 0.43 -7.70
N GLN A 87 -14.97 1.41 -8.37
CA GLN A 87 -14.62 1.26 -9.77
C GLN A 87 -13.60 0.12 -9.92
N PRO A 88 -13.72 -0.76 -10.92
CA PRO A 88 -12.86 -1.95 -11.05
C PRO A 88 -11.36 -1.66 -11.04
N TRP A 89 -10.95 -0.48 -11.51
CA TRP A 89 -9.55 -0.09 -11.60
C TRP A 89 -8.92 0.35 -10.28
N PHE A 90 -9.70 0.62 -9.23
CA PHE A 90 -9.14 1.08 -7.95
C PHE A 90 -8.30 0.03 -7.23
N GLY A 91 -8.53 -1.26 -7.49
CA GLY A 91 -7.89 -2.33 -6.72
C GLY A 91 -8.10 -2.13 -5.20
N MET A 92 -7.06 -2.44 -4.42
CA MET A 92 -7.01 -2.11 -2.99
C MET A 92 -6.46 -0.70 -2.82
N THR A 93 -7.19 0.16 -2.12
CA THR A 93 -6.83 1.56 -1.87
C THR A 93 -6.49 1.81 -0.41
N HIS A 94 -5.87 2.95 -0.14
CA HIS A 94 -5.48 3.35 1.21
C HIS A 94 -6.67 3.33 2.18
N GLY A 95 -6.54 2.56 3.27
CA GLY A 95 -7.53 2.44 4.34
C GLY A 95 -8.50 1.26 4.19
N ASP A 96 -8.48 0.55 3.06
CA ASP A 96 -9.32 -0.63 2.83
C ASP A 96 -8.99 -1.80 3.75
N GLU A 97 -7.79 -1.81 4.32
CA GLU A 97 -7.37 -2.81 5.28
C GLU A 97 -8.04 -2.64 6.65
N LEU A 98 -8.48 -1.43 7.01
CA LEU A 98 -8.96 -1.15 8.36
C LEU A 98 -10.17 -2.02 8.77
N PRO A 99 -11.23 -2.18 7.95
CA PRO A 99 -12.34 -3.06 8.29
C PRO A 99 -11.91 -4.53 8.46
N LEU A 100 -10.87 -4.96 7.76
CA LEU A 100 -10.32 -6.33 7.81
C LEU A 100 -9.50 -6.54 9.08
N VAL A 101 -8.70 -5.55 9.49
CA VAL A 101 -7.89 -5.58 10.73
C VAL A 101 -8.76 -5.52 11.97
N PHE A 102 -9.79 -4.67 11.97
CA PHE A 102 -10.68 -4.46 13.13
C PHE A 102 -11.87 -5.41 13.21
N GLY A 103 -12.01 -6.33 12.24
CA GLY A 103 -13.08 -7.34 12.27
C GLY A 103 -14.48 -6.79 11.98
N ARG A 104 -14.61 -5.63 11.33
CA ARG A 104 -15.91 -5.07 10.94
C ARG A 104 -16.68 -6.00 9.99
N VAL A 105 -15.96 -6.83 9.24
CA VAL A 105 -16.59 -7.80 8.31
C VAL A 105 -17.47 -8.83 9.03
N PHE A 106 -17.28 -9.03 10.34
CA PHE A 106 -18.08 -9.93 11.18
C PHE A 106 -19.34 -9.29 11.77
N GLU A 107 -19.53 -7.99 11.60
CA GLU A 107 -20.71 -7.29 12.12
C GLU A 107 -22.00 -7.79 11.44
N ARG A 108 -23.06 -7.98 12.24
CA ARG A 108 -24.36 -8.46 11.74
C ARG A 108 -24.98 -7.51 10.70
N GLN A 109 -24.74 -6.21 10.87
CA GLN A 109 -25.18 -5.17 9.94
C GLN A 109 -23.93 -4.48 9.38
N GLY A 110 -23.84 -4.37 8.06
CA GLY A 110 -22.68 -3.73 7.41
C GLY A 110 -21.41 -4.58 7.32
N GLY A 111 -21.43 -5.83 7.81
CA GLY A 111 -20.35 -6.80 7.60
C GLY A 111 -20.29 -7.34 6.16
N CYS A 112 -19.24 -8.11 5.88
CA CYS A 112 -19.01 -8.71 4.58
C CYS A 112 -18.63 -10.19 4.72
N ALA A 113 -19.58 -11.09 4.42
CA ALA A 113 -19.36 -12.53 4.52
C ALA A 113 -18.22 -13.03 3.61
N GLY A 114 -18.07 -12.45 2.42
CA GLY A 114 -17.01 -12.81 1.46
C GLY A 114 -15.59 -12.48 1.93
N ASP A 115 -15.45 -11.61 2.93
CA ASP A 115 -14.16 -11.13 3.42
C ASP A 115 -13.76 -11.76 4.76
N MET A 116 -14.64 -12.60 5.35
CA MET A 116 -14.47 -13.13 6.70
C MET A 116 -13.19 -13.96 6.86
N ASP A 117 -12.86 -14.82 5.91
CA ASP A 117 -11.66 -15.67 6.01
C ASP A 117 -10.38 -14.84 5.87
N TYR A 118 -10.37 -13.86 4.98
CA TYR A 118 -9.24 -12.95 4.79
C TYR A 118 -9.02 -12.08 6.05
N SER A 119 -10.09 -11.50 6.59
CA SER A 119 -10.05 -10.74 7.85
C SER A 119 -9.61 -11.60 9.02
N ARG A 120 -10.08 -12.86 9.13
CA ARG A 120 -9.66 -13.78 10.18
C ARG A 120 -8.16 -14.01 10.17
N ASN A 121 -7.56 -14.18 8.99
CA ASN A 121 -6.12 -14.36 8.85
C ASN A 121 -5.34 -13.10 9.25
N ILE A 122 -5.77 -11.91 8.81
CA ILE A 122 -5.14 -10.64 9.19
C ILE A 122 -5.23 -10.41 10.71
N MET A 123 -6.41 -10.58 11.30
CA MET A 123 -6.61 -10.44 12.74
C MET A 123 -5.74 -11.44 13.52
N LYS A 124 -5.60 -12.67 13.01
CA LYS A 124 -4.74 -13.67 13.61
C LYS A 124 -3.28 -13.22 13.61
N LEU A 125 -2.74 -12.81 12.45
CA LEU A 125 -1.37 -12.28 12.32
C LEU A 125 -1.12 -11.13 13.30
N TRP A 126 -2.04 -10.17 13.37
CA TRP A 126 -1.90 -9.03 14.29
C TRP A 126 -1.97 -9.44 15.76
N SER A 127 -2.88 -10.36 16.10
CA SER A 127 -3.04 -10.81 17.49
C SER A 127 -1.89 -11.69 17.96
N ASP A 128 -1.28 -12.47 17.06
CA ASP A 128 -0.14 -13.33 17.37
C ASP A 128 1.11 -12.46 17.56
N PHE A 129 1.34 -11.50 16.66
CA PHE A 129 2.39 -10.48 16.81
C PHE A 129 2.28 -9.75 18.16
N ALA A 130 1.09 -9.27 18.53
CA ALA A 130 0.88 -8.57 19.79
C ALA A 130 1.09 -9.45 21.03
N LYS A 131 0.89 -10.77 20.90
CA LYS A 131 1.12 -11.75 21.98
C LYS A 131 2.55 -12.27 22.02
N GLY A 132 3.38 -11.93 21.02
CA GLY A 132 4.73 -12.50 20.85
C GLY A 132 4.71 -13.99 20.52
N ARG A 133 3.78 -14.43 19.67
CA ARG A 133 3.65 -15.82 19.20
C ARG A 133 3.91 -15.94 17.72
#